data_AF-A0A3D3BYB6-F1
#
_entry.id   AF-A0A3D3BYB6-F1
#
_cell.length_a   1.000
_cell.length_b   1.000
_cell.length_c   1.000
_cell.angle_alpha   90.00
_cell.angle_beta   90.00
_cell.angle_gamma   90.00
#
_symmetry.space_group_name_H-M   'P 1'
#
loop_
_entity.id
_entity.type
_entity.pdbx_description
1 polymer ?
#
loop_
_entity_poly.entity_id
_entity_poly.type
_entity_poly.pdbx_seq_one_letter_code
_entity_poly.pdbx_strand_id
1 'polypeptide(L)'
;GYLHIGHAKSICLNFTVAAENNGYCNLRFDDTNPAKESQEFVDSIKDNIKWLGFSWHGEVRYSSNYFDTLCDFAVQLIDSGKAYVCSLSAEEAREYRGTLTEAGRNSPDRGRSVGDNLDLFARMRAGEFADGAYSVR
;
A
#
# COMPACT_ATOMS: atom_id res chain seq x y z
N GLY A 1 14.60 -5.17 -0.86
CA GLY A 1 16.04 -5.10 -0.51
C GLY A 1 16.37 -6.09 0.59
N TYR A 2 17.65 -6.33 0.87
CA TYR A 2 18.09 -7.29 1.90
C TYR A 2 17.74 -6.86 3.33
N LEU A 3 17.52 -7.85 4.21
CA LEU A 3 17.31 -7.59 5.63
C LEU A 3 18.63 -7.17 6.30
N HIS A 4 18.58 -6.08 7.05
CA HIS A 4 19.59 -5.71 8.04
C HIS A 4 19.17 -6.05 9.48
N ILE A 5 20.09 -5.89 10.44
CA ILE A 5 19.88 -6.20 11.87
C ILE A 5 18.65 -5.54 12.51
N GLY A 6 18.29 -4.33 12.06
CA GLY A 6 17.03 -3.67 12.48
C GLY A 6 15.78 -4.52 12.22
N HIS A 7 15.74 -5.29 11.12
CA HIS A 7 14.62 -6.19 10.84
C HIS A 7 14.62 -7.42 11.75
N ALA A 8 15.78 -7.90 12.20
CA ALA A 8 15.85 -9.03 13.14
C ALA A 8 15.11 -8.69 14.45
N LYS A 9 15.18 -7.44 14.93
CA LYS A 9 14.37 -6.99 16.07
C LYS A 9 12.86 -7.15 15.81
N SER A 10 12.39 -6.73 14.64
CA SER A 10 10.97 -6.86 14.26
C SER A 10 10.55 -8.33 14.10
N ILE A 11 11.41 -9.16 13.49
CA ILE A 11 11.19 -10.60 13.34
C ILE A 11 11.06 -11.24 14.72
N CYS A 12 12.06 -11.09 15.59
CA CYS A 12 11.99 -11.64 16.94
C CYS A 12 10.74 -11.18 17.70
N LEU A 13 10.38 -9.90 17.62
CA LEU A 13 9.18 -9.39 18.28
C LEU A 13 7.91 -10.08 17.77
N ASN A 14 7.65 -10.04 16.46
CA ASN A 14 6.38 -10.53 15.91
C ASN A 14 6.24 -12.05 16.05
N PHE A 15 7.30 -12.80 15.74
CA PHE A 15 7.26 -14.26 15.79
C PHE A 15 7.25 -14.79 17.23
N THR A 16 8.00 -14.19 18.16
CA THR A 16 8.00 -14.61 19.57
C THR A 16 6.67 -14.29 20.25
N VAL A 17 6.08 -13.10 20.01
CA VAL A 17 4.75 -12.76 20.56
C VAL A 17 3.70 -13.77 20.10
N ALA A 18 3.72 -14.18 18.83
CA ALA A 18 2.84 -15.23 18.35
C ALA A 18 3.10 -16.57 19.06
N ALA A 19 4.37 -16.98 19.21
CA ALA A 19 4.73 -18.23 19.87
C ALA A 19 4.33 -18.27 21.36
N GLU A 20 4.55 -17.19 22.10
CA GLU A 20 4.23 -17.07 23.54
C GLU A 20 2.72 -17.09 23.82
N ASN A 21 1.90 -16.72 22.83
CA ASN A 21 0.45 -16.63 22.96
C ASN A 21 -0.30 -17.73 22.18
N ASN A 22 0.40 -18.79 21.75
CA ASN A 22 -0.16 -19.86 20.91
C ASN A 22 -0.90 -19.33 19.66
N GLY A 23 -0.42 -18.20 19.12
CA GLY A 23 -0.98 -17.51 17.96
C GLY A 23 -0.25 -17.81 16.67
N TYR A 24 -0.54 -17.00 15.65
CA TYR A 24 0.04 -17.13 14.31
C TYR A 24 0.74 -15.84 13.89
N CYS A 25 1.93 -15.98 13.29
CA CYS A 25 2.63 -14.90 12.63
C CYS A 25 2.74 -15.20 11.12
N ASN A 26 2.16 -14.35 10.29
CA ASN A 26 2.28 -14.47 8.84
C ASN A 26 3.59 -13.84 8.35
N LEU A 27 4.15 -14.36 7.26
CA LEU A 27 5.12 -13.63 6.45
C LEU A 27 4.37 -12.99 5.28
N ARG A 28 4.43 -11.66 5.17
CA ARG A 28 3.87 -10.92 4.05
C ARG A 28 4.92 -10.05 3.38
N PHE A 29 5.03 -10.17 2.06
CA PHE A 29 5.76 -9.22 1.23
C PHE A 29 4.84 -8.07 0.87
N ASP A 30 5.30 -6.83 1.11
CA ASP A 30 4.55 -5.63 0.77
C ASP A 30 4.93 -5.12 -0.63
N ASP A 31 4.59 -5.93 -1.63
CA ASP A 31 5.00 -5.81 -3.02
C ASP A 31 4.11 -4.87 -3.85
N THR A 32 3.68 -3.76 -3.26
CA THR A 32 2.80 -2.78 -3.91
C THR A 32 3.51 -1.89 -4.93
N ASN A 33 4.86 -1.89 -4.94
CA ASN A 33 5.67 -1.10 -5.86
C ASN A 33 6.44 -1.98 -6.86
N PRO A 34 5.93 -2.18 -8.09
CA PRO A 34 6.55 -3.10 -9.05
C PRO A 34 7.97 -2.69 -9.46
N ALA A 35 8.35 -1.42 -9.33
CA ALA A 35 9.67 -0.92 -9.74
C ALA A 35 10.80 -1.25 -8.75
N LYS A 36 10.48 -1.66 -7.51
CA LYS A 36 11.46 -1.86 -6.44
C LYS A 36 11.54 -3.29 -5.91
N GLU A 37 10.72 -4.19 -6.45
CA GLU A 37 10.65 -5.58 -6.01
C GLU A 37 11.50 -6.49 -6.90
N SER A 38 12.21 -7.42 -6.26
CA SER A 38 13.01 -8.45 -6.92
C SER A 38 12.81 -9.78 -6.22
N GLN A 39 12.67 -10.85 -7.01
CA GLN A 39 12.57 -12.21 -6.50
C GLN A 39 13.77 -12.60 -5.61
N GLU A 40 14.95 -12.07 -5.94
CA GLU A 40 16.18 -12.21 -5.15
C GLU A 40 15.97 -11.77 -3.68
N PHE A 41 15.28 -10.65 -3.46
CA PHE A 41 15.01 -10.16 -2.12
C PHE A 41 13.98 -11.04 -1.39
N VAL A 42 12.96 -11.52 -2.11
CA VAL A 42 11.94 -12.43 -1.57
C VAL A 42 12.59 -13.69 -1.03
N ASP A 43 13.48 -14.30 -1.81
CA ASP A 43 14.14 -15.54 -1.43
C ASP A 43 15.10 -15.33 -0.27
N SER A 44 15.93 -14.29 -0.32
CA SER A 44 16.85 -13.96 0.79
C SER A 44 16.12 -13.66 2.10
N ILE A 45 14.99 -12.96 2.05
CA ILE A 45 14.18 -12.65 3.24
C ILE A 45 13.65 -13.94 3.87
N LYS A 46 13.12 -14.86 3.06
CA LYS A 46 12.62 -16.17 3.53
C LYS A 46 13.71 -16.99 4.19
N ASP A 47 14.89 -17.02 3.58
CA ASP A 47 16.03 -17.79 4.10
C ASP A 47 16.56 -17.20 5.40
N ASN A 48 16.65 -15.87 5.52
CA ASN A 48 17.09 -15.21 6.74
C ASN A 48 16.12 -15.44 7.91
N ILE A 49 14.80 -15.40 7.68
CA ILE A 49 13.81 -15.69 8.73
C ILE A 49 13.93 -17.14 9.22
N LYS A 50 14.11 -18.09 8.31
CA LYS A 50 14.34 -19.50 8.65
C LYS A 50 15.66 -19.70 9.40
N TRP A 51 16.73 -19.02 8.96
CA TRP A 51 18.04 -19.07 9.61
C TRP A 51 18.00 -18.54 11.05
N LEU A 52 17.17 -17.52 11.31
CA LEU A 52 16.89 -17.02 12.67
C LEU A 52 16.07 -17.99 13.54
N GLY A 53 15.63 -19.13 13.00
CA GLY A 53 14.89 -20.16 13.73
C GLY A 53 13.37 -19.96 13.78
N PHE A 54 12.83 -19.03 12.98
CA PHE A 54 11.39 -18.77 12.93
C PHE A 54 10.72 -19.43 11.74
N SER A 55 9.43 -19.71 11.89
CA SER A 55 8.55 -20.22 10.82
C SER A 55 7.27 -19.41 10.80
N TRP A 56 6.83 -19.01 9.61
CA TRP A 56 5.56 -18.32 9.43
C TRP A 56 4.40 -19.30 9.30
N HIS A 57 3.20 -18.80 9.60
CA HIS A 57 1.98 -19.58 9.55
C HIS A 57 1.40 -19.64 8.14
N GLY A 58 1.17 -20.85 7.65
CA GLY A 58 0.56 -21.12 6.34
C GLY A 58 1.40 -20.62 5.17
N GLU A 59 0.72 -20.24 4.09
CA GLU A 59 1.36 -19.72 2.88
C GLU A 59 1.92 -18.31 3.07
N VAL A 60 3.02 -18.03 2.36
CA VAL A 60 3.56 -16.68 2.20
C VAL A 60 2.49 -15.79 1.58
N ARG A 61 2.32 -14.58 2.13
CA ARG A 61 1.35 -13.60 1.63
C ARG A 61 2.05 -12.53 0.81
N TYR A 62 1.32 -11.98 -0.15
CA TYR A 62 1.76 -10.88 -0.99
C TYR A 62 0.66 -9.82 -0.96
N SER A 63 1.03 -8.55 -0.81
CA SER A 63 0.07 -7.44 -0.90
C SER A 63 -0.63 -7.42 -2.26
N SER A 64 0.10 -7.78 -3.33
CA SER A 64 -0.42 -7.89 -4.70
C SER A 64 -1.58 -8.89 -4.85
N ASN A 65 -1.61 -9.97 -4.07
CA ASN A 65 -2.73 -10.92 -4.06
C ASN A 65 -4.06 -10.27 -3.62
N TYR A 66 -4.02 -9.09 -3.02
CA TYR A 66 -5.18 -8.36 -2.54
C TYR A 66 -5.55 -7.16 -3.42
N PHE A 67 -4.93 -6.97 -4.60
CA PHE A 67 -5.21 -5.79 -5.42
C PHE A 67 -6.68 -5.67 -5.82
N ASP A 68 -7.34 -6.77 -6.20
CA ASP A 68 -8.77 -6.73 -6.52
C ASP A 68 -9.60 -6.28 -5.30
N THR A 69 -9.31 -6.83 -4.11
CA THR A 69 -9.98 -6.42 -2.87
C THR A 69 -9.71 -4.96 -2.50
N LEU A 70 -8.48 -4.47 -2.71
CA LEU A 70 -8.12 -3.08 -2.48
C LEU A 70 -8.84 -2.14 -3.46
N CYS A 71 -8.98 -2.55 -4.72
CA CYS A 71 -9.79 -1.82 -5.71
C CYS A 71 -11.26 -1.77 -5.30
N ASP A 72 -11.83 -2.88 -4.84
CA ASP A 72 -13.23 -2.91 -4.36
C ASP A 72 -13.43 -1.99 -3.17
N PHE A 73 -12.48 -1.94 -2.22
CA PHE A 73 -12.53 -0.98 -1.12
C PHE A 73 -12.38 0.46 -1.60
N ALA A 74 -11.56 0.74 -2.61
CA ALA A 74 -11.47 2.08 -3.19
C ALA A 74 -12.81 2.52 -3.79
N VAL A 75 -13.49 1.63 -4.52
CA VAL A 75 -14.85 1.87 -5.04
C VAL A 75 -15.83 2.16 -3.90
N GLN A 76 -15.84 1.35 -2.83
CA GLN A 76 -16.70 1.59 -1.66
C GLN A 76 -16.42 2.94 -0.98
N LEU A 77 -15.16 3.36 -0.92
CA LEU A 77 -14.80 4.68 -0.38
C LEU A 77 -15.29 5.81 -1.28
N ILE A 78 -15.20 5.66 -2.60
CA ILE A 78 -15.74 6.63 -3.55
C ILE A 78 -17.27 6.70 -3.44
N ASP A 79 -17.96 5.55 -3.40
CA ASP A 79 -19.41 5.46 -3.26
C ASP A 79 -19.93 6.12 -1.98
N SER A 80 -19.17 6.02 -0.89
CA SER A 80 -19.50 6.65 0.39
C SER A 80 -19.06 8.12 0.50
N GLY A 81 -18.52 8.71 -0.57
CA GLY A 81 -18.04 10.10 -0.60
C GLY A 81 -16.80 10.34 0.27
N LYS A 82 -16.03 9.28 0.55
CA LYS A 82 -14.84 9.30 1.42
C LYS A 82 -13.51 9.25 0.65
N ALA A 83 -13.57 9.05 -0.66
CA ALA A 83 -12.44 9.16 -1.57
C ALA A 83 -12.85 9.89 -2.84
N TYR A 84 -11.90 10.54 -3.51
CA TYR A 84 -12.13 11.23 -4.78
C TYR A 84 -10.90 11.13 -5.70
N VAL A 85 -11.13 11.31 -7.00
CA VAL A 85 -10.06 11.37 -7.99
C VAL A 85 -9.56 12.81 -8.13
N CYS A 86 -8.26 13.01 -7.94
CA CYS A 86 -7.59 14.31 -7.96
C CYS A 86 -6.67 14.39 -9.18
N SER A 87 -6.75 15.49 -9.94
CA SER A 87 -5.90 15.74 -11.12
C SER A 87 -4.73 16.68 -10.87
N LEU A 88 -4.55 17.13 -9.62
CA LEU A 88 -3.37 17.90 -9.23
C LEU A 88 -2.09 17.11 -9.49
N SER A 89 -1.08 17.78 -10.03
CA SER A 89 0.27 17.20 -10.16
C SER A 89 0.88 16.88 -8.80
N ALA A 90 1.99 16.14 -8.77
CA ALA A 90 2.69 15.84 -7.52
C ALA A 90 3.17 17.12 -6.81
N GLU A 91 3.62 18.12 -7.58
CA GLU A 91 4.04 19.43 -7.09
C GLU A 91 2.85 20.20 -6.51
N GLU A 92 1.75 20.31 -7.25
CA GLU A 92 0.55 21.01 -6.79
C GLU A 92 -0.05 20.30 -5.55
N ALA A 93 -0.12 18.97 -5.56
CA ALA A 93 -0.60 18.21 -4.41
C ALA A 93 0.24 18.45 -3.14
N ARG A 94 1.54 18.73 -3.29
CA ARG A 94 2.42 19.13 -2.18
C ARG A 94 2.11 20.54 -1.70
N GLU A 95 1.92 21.50 -2.61
CA GLU A 95 1.53 22.87 -2.25
C GLU A 95 0.17 22.90 -1.53
N TYR A 96 -0.82 22.15 -2.02
CA TYR A 96 -2.14 22.06 -1.42
C TYR A 96 -2.14 21.35 -0.06
N ARG A 97 -1.13 20.54 0.24
CA ARG A 97 -1.01 19.85 1.53
C ARG A 97 -0.72 20.81 2.69
N GLY A 98 -0.12 21.96 2.40
CA GLY A 98 0.39 22.87 3.43
C GLY A 98 1.70 22.37 4.05
N THR A 99 2.00 22.84 5.25
CA THR A 99 3.24 22.53 5.97
C THR A 99 2.94 22.09 7.40
N LEU A 100 3.97 21.83 8.22
CA LEU A 100 3.80 21.53 9.65
C LEU A 100 3.20 22.72 10.43
N THR A 101 3.31 23.93 9.89
CA THR A 101 2.87 25.18 10.52
C THR A 101 1.69 25.84 9.82
N GLU A 102 1.38 25.44 8.58
CA GLU A 102 0.31 26.04 7.78
C GLU A 102 -0.66 24.98 7.30
N ALA A 103 -1.96 25.24 7.51
CA ALA A 103 -3.02 24.32 7.09
C ALA A 103 -3.05 24.16 5.57
N GLY A 104 -3.34 22.94 5.12
CA GLY A 104 -3.58 22.64 3.72
C GLY A 104 -4.90 23.22 3.21
N ARG A 105 -5.07 23.19 1.90
CA ARG A 105 -6.28 23.61 1.19
C ARG A 105 -6.88 22.43 0.41
N ASN A 106 -8.20 22.42 0.29
CA ASN A 106 -8.90 21.39 -0.47
C ASN A 106 -8.50 21.46 -1.96
N SER A 107 -8.29 20.30 -2.57
CA SER A 107 -8.18 20.21 -4.03
C SER A 107 -9.45 20.77 -4.69
N PRO A 108 -9.34 21.45 -5.85
CA PRO A 108 -10.51 21.84 -6.64
C PRO A 108 -11.42 20.64 -6.98
N ASP A 109 -10.83 19.46 -7.09
CA ASP A 109 -11.52 18.21 -7.43
C ASP A 109 -12.26 17.55 -6.26
N ARG A 110 -12.06 18.07 -5.03
CA ARG A 110 -12.59 17.42 -3.82
C ARG A 110 -14.14 17.37 -3.80
N GLY A 111 -14.79 18.22 -4.59
CA GLY A 111 -16.24 18.28 -4.74
C GLY A 111 -16.81 17.48 -5.91
N ARG A 112 -16.00 16.67 -6.63
CA ARG A 112 -16.49 15.83 -7.74
C ARG A 112 -17.60 14.90 -7.28
N SER A 113 -18.56 14.64 -8.17
CA SER A 113 -19.65 13.71 -7.87
C SER A 113 -19.13 12.28 -7.74
N VAL A 114 -19.88 11.42 -7.04
CA VAL A 114 -19.56 9.99 -6.94
C VAL A 114 -19.44 9.37 -8.33
N GLY A 115 -20.39 9.66 -9.23
CA GLY A 115 -20.39 9.14 -10.60
C GLY A 115 -19.15 9.52 -11.40
N ASP A 116 -18.72 10.79 -11.32
CA ASP A 116 -17.51 11.24 -12.02
C ASP A 116 -16.24 10.57 -11.46
N ASN A 117 -16.16 10.41 -10.13
CA ASN A 117 -15.02 9.74 -9.51
C ASN A 117 -14.93 8.26 -9.89
N LEU A 118 -16.07 7.56 -9.96
CA LEU A 118 -16.12 6.15 -10.38
C LEU A 118 -15.70 5.98 -11.84
N ASP A 119 -16.21 6.83 -12.75
CA ASP A 119 -15.82 6.81 -14.17
C ASP A 119 -14.31 6.99 -14.33
N LEU A 120 -13.77 8.03 -13.69
CA LEU A 120 -12.35 8.33 -13.79
C LEU A 120 -11.48 7.25 -13.17
N PHE A 121 -11.87 6.69 -12.03
CA PHE A 121 -11.12 5.60 -11.42
C PHE A 121 -11.12 4.34 -12.30
N ALA A 122 -12.24 4.01 -12.93
CA ALA A 122 -12.32 2.90 -13.89
C ALA A 122 -11.38 3.12 -15.09
N ARG A 123 -11.33 4.34 -15.63
CA ARG A 123 -10.46 4.72 -16.75
C ARG A 123 -8.98 4.78 -16.37
N MET A 124 -8.66 5.20 -15.14
CA MET A 124 -7.31 5.09 -14.57
C MET A 124 -6.85 3.63 -14.54
N ARG A 125 -7.70 2.72 -14.06
CA ARG A 125 -7.41 1.28 -14.04
C ARG A 125 -7.27 0.69 -15.44
N ALA A 126 -7.99 1.21 -16.43
CA ALA A 126 -7.89 0.81 -17.83
C ALA A 126 -6.63 1.35 -18.53
N GLY A 127 -5.84 2.22 -17.88
CA GLY A 127 -4.61 2.78 -18.45
C GLY A 127 -4.84 3.89 -19.47
N GLU A 128 -5.98 4.60 -19.41
CA GLU A 128 -6.31 5.67 -20.37
C GLU A 128 -5.49 6.96 -20.16
N PHE A 129 -4.83 7.11 -19.01
CA PHE A 129 -4.11 8.32 -18.64
C PHE A 129 -2.61 8.06 -18.46
N ALA A 130 -1.81 9.09 -18.71
CA ALA A 130 -0.38 9.05 -18.44
C ALA A 130 -0.09 9.00 -16.93
N ASP A 131 1.09 8.47 -16.58
CA ASP A 131 1.57 8.42 -15.20
C ASP A 131 1.54 9.81 -14.54
N GLY A 132 0.97 9.89 -13.34
CA GLY A 132 0.87 11.12 -12.57
C GLY A 132 -0.26 12.06 -12.97
N ALA A 133 -1.05 11.74 -14.01
CA ALA A 133 -2.19 12.58 -14.42
C ALA A 133 -3.33 12.61 -13.39
N TYR A 134 -3.55 11.50 -12.69
CA TYR A 134 -4.60 11.37 -11.67
C TYR A 134 -4.13 10.52 -10.48
N SER A 135 -4.72 10.77 -9.32
CA SER A 135 -4.55 9.95 -8.12
C SER A 135 -5.87 9.84 -7.34
N VAL A 136 -6.11 8.68 -6.71
CA VAL A 136 -7.20 8.53 -5.74
C VAL A 136 -6.71 9.05 -4.39
N ARG A 137 -7.50 9.90 -3.73
CA ARG A 137 -7.18 10.55 -2.45
C ARG A 137 -8.28 10.44 -1.43
#